data_AF-J3IBE4-F1
#
_entry.id   AF-J3IBE4-F1
#
_cell.length_a   1.000
_cell.length_b   1.000
_cell.length_c   1.000
_cell.angle_alpha   90.00
_cell.angle_beta   90.00
_cell.angle_gamma   90.00
#
_symmetry.space_group_name_H-M   'P 1'
#
loop_
_entity.id
_entity.type
_entity.pdbx_description
1 polymer ?
#
loop_
_entity_poly.entity_id
_entity_poly.type
_entity_poly.pdbx_seq_one_letter_code
_entity_poly.pdbx_strand_id
1 'polypeptide(L)'
;GGGEPLTLAAVAPDRSLELWVIPADGKPISLGVIPVGGKGKVELSEAQRVLIGQPIALAVSLEPKGGSPTGQPTGPVLYQGALAAL
;
A
#
# COMPACT_ATOMS: atom_id res chain seq x y z
N GLY A 1 11.44 -16.98 -3.88
CA GLY A 1 10.17 -17.74 -3.80
C GLY A 1 9.07 -16.82 -4.26
N GLY A 2 8.41 -17.14 -5.37
CA GLY A 2 7.38 -16.28 -5.95
C GLY A 2 6.14 -16.26 -5.08
N GLY A 3 5.76 -15.09 -4.59
CA GLY A 3 4.45 -14.90 -3.98
C GLY A 3 3.40 -15.00 -5.07
N GLU A 4 2.41 -15.87 -4.88
CA GLU A 4 1.27 -15.95 -5.78
C GLU A 4 0.57 -14.58 -5.83
N PRO A 5 0.25 -14.03 -7.01
CA PRO A 5 -0.37 -12.72 -7.10
C PRO A 5 -1.72 -12.73 -6.38
N LEU A 6 -1.96 -11.75 -5.49
CA LEU A 6 -3.29 -11.55 -4.93
C LEU A 6 -4.28 -11.33 -6.07
N THR A 7 -5.16 -12.30 -6.27
CA THR A 7 -6.28 -12.14 -7.19
C THR A 7 -7.36 -11.32 -6.50
N LEU A 8 -7.99 -10.40 -7.21
CA LEU A 8 -9.08 -9.60 -6.66
C LEU A 8 -10.18 -10.49 -6.06
N ALA A 9 -10.50 -11.62 -6.71
CA ALA A 9 -11.51 -12.55 -6.24
C ALA A 9 -11.20 -13.16 -4.87
N ALA A 10 -9.93 -13.15 -4.43
CA ALA A 10 -9.51 -13.57 -3.10
C ALA A 10 -9.69 -12.47 -2.03
N VAL A 11 -9.82 -11.19 -2.43
CA VAL A 11 -10.18 -10.11 -1.51
C VAL A 11 -11.69 -10.10 -1.34
N ALA A 12 -12.16 -10.31 -0.11
CA ALA A 12 -13.58 -10.32 0.18
C ALA A 12 -14.25 -8.97 -0.18
N PRO A 13 -15.53 -8.93 -0.60
CA PRO A 13 -16.19 -7.70 -1.07
C PRO A 13 -16.30 -6.57 -0.02
N ASP A 14 -16.14 -6.91 1.25
CA ASP A 14 -16.15 -6.01 2.41
C ASP A 14 -14.74 -5.59 2.85
N ARG A 15 -13.71 -5.94 2.07
CA ARG A 15 -12.32 -5.59 2.30
C ARG A 15 -11.79 -4.71 1.17
N SER A 16 -10.70 -4.01 1.48
CA SER A 16 -9.97 -3.21 0.52
C SER A 16 -8.47 -3.45 0.69
N LEU A 17 -7.71 -3.34 -0.39
CA LEU A 17 -6.26 -3.27 -0.30
C LEU A 17 -5.88 -1.79 -0.18
N GLU A 18 -4.96 -1.47 0.70
CA GLU A 18 -4.43 -0.12 0.84
C GLU A 18 -2.92 -0.11 0.67
N LEU A 19 -2.42 0.85 -0.11
CA LEU A 19 -1.00 1.04 -0.38
C LEU A 19 -0.41 2.04 0.61
N TRP A 20 0.78 1.74 1.10
CA TRP A 20 1.50 2.57 2.06
C TRP A 20 2.92 2.82 1.59
N VAL A 21 3.44 4.02 1.89
CA VAL A 21 4.88 4.26 1.97
C VAL A 21 5.31 4.20 3.44
N ILE A 22 6.44 3.55 3.69
CA ILE A 22 7.08 3.45 5.00
C ILE A 22 8.43 4.18 4.89
N PRO A 23 8.53 5.42 5.41
CA PRO A 23 9.77 6.16 5.49
C PRO A 23 10.77 5.54 6.47
N ALA A 24 11.97 6.11 6.55
CA ALA A 24 13.02 5.63 7.46
C ALA A 24 12.64 5.74 8.95
N ASP A 25 11.69 6.60 9.31
CA ASP A 25 11.13 6.69 10.67
C ASP A 25 10.16 5.53 11.01
N GLY A 26 9.85 4.69 10.01
CA GLY A 26 9.00 3.52 10.14
C GLY A 26 7.51 3.82 10.20
N LYS A 27 7.08 5.08 10.11
CA LYS A 27 5.66 5.45 10.25
C LYS A 27 4.95 5.36 8.89
N PRO A 28 4.00 4.42 8.70
CA PRO A 28 3.33 4.29 7.42
C PRO A 28 2.50 5.53 7.07
N ILE A 29 2.56 5.94 5.80
CA ILE A 29 1.75 7.01 5.23
C ILE A 29 0.93 6.39 4.11
N SER A 30 -0.40 6.55 4.18
CA SER A 30 -1.31 6.03 3.16
C SER A 30 -1.05 6.71 1.81
N LEU A 31 -0.97 5.89 0.76
CA LEU A 31 -0.99 6.30 -0.64
C LEU A 31 -2.36 6.03 -1.28
N GLY A 32 -3.31 5.48 -0.52
CA GLY A 32 -4.70 5.25 -0.93
C GLY A 32 -5.07 3.79 -1.19
N VAL A 33 -6.38 3.57 -1.31
CA VAL A 33 -6.98 2.26 -1.60
C VAL A 33 -6.70 1.85 -3.05
N ILE A 34 -6.26 0.60 -3.23
CA ILE A 34 -6.02 0.01 -4.55
C ILE A 34 -7.36 -0.37 -5.18
N PRO A 35 -7.65 0.07 -6.42
CA PRO A 35 -8.87 -0.31 -7.12
C PRO A 35 -9.00 -1.81 -7.30
N VAL A 36 -10.24 -2.28 -7.18
CA VAL A 36 -10.69 -3.67 -7.33
C VAL A 36 -10.11 -4.31 -8.62
N GLY A 37 -9.89 -3.60 -9.72
CA GLY A 37 -9.29 -4.17 -10.94
C GLY A 37 -7.78 -4.51 -10.91
N GLY A 38 -7.05 -4.26 -9.81
CA GLY A 38 -5.60 -4.50 -9.70
C GLY A 38 -4.72 -3.62 -10.60
N LYS A 39 -5.32 -2.84 -11.50
CA LYS A 39 -4.68 -1.79 -12.28
C LYS A 39 -5.04 -0.45 -11.64
N GLY A 40 -4.06 0.19 -11.03
CA GLY A 40 -4.18 1.52 -10.47
C GLY A 40 -2.92 2.30 -10.79
N LYS A 41 -3.08 3.55 -11.22
CA LYS A 41 -2.01 4.55 -11.11
C LYS A 41 -2.31 5.31 -9.82
N VAL A 42 -1.38 5.26 -8.88
CA VAL A 42 -1.43 6.17 -7.74
C VAL A 42 -0.69 7.42 -8.18
N GLU A 43 -1.43 8.52 -8.34
CA GLU A 43 -0.81 9.81 -8.55
C GLU A 43 -0.30 10.33 -7.21
N LEU A 44 1.01 10.49 -7.15
CA LEU A 44 1.68 11.01 -5.97
C LEU A 44 1.73 12.53 -6.08
N SER A 45 1.30 13.20 -5.00
CA SER A 45 1.55 14.62 -4.78
C SER A 45 3.05 14.92 -4.75
N GLU A 46 3.45 16.17 -4.97
CA GLU A 46 4.87 16.56 -4.88
C GLU A 46 5.49 16.23 -3.52
N ALA A 47 4.75 16.45 -2.43
CA ALA A 47 5.19 16.09 -1.08
C ALA A 47 5.46 14.58 -0.94
N GLN A 48 4.62 13.73 -1.53
CA GLN A 48 4.83 12.28 -1.53
C GLN A 48 6.02 11.87 -2.41
N ARG A 49 6.27 12.56 -3.53
CA ARG A 49 7.43 12.26 -4.40
C ARG A 49 8.76 12.51 -3.70
N VAL A 50 8.84 13.54 -2.84
CA VAL A 50 10.03 13.83 -2.02
C VAL A 50 10.34 12.68 -1.07
N LEU A 51 9.32 11.99 -0.56
CA LEU A 51 9.50 10.82 0.31
C LEU A 51 10.10 9.62 -0.46
N ILE A 52 9.81 9.49 -1.75
CA ILE A 52 10.27 8.37 -2.59
C ILE A 52 11.73 8.52 -3.06
N GLY A 53 12.32 9.71 -2.95
CA GLY A 53 13.74 9.93 -3.24
C GLY A 53 14.71 9.35 -2.20
N GLN A 54 14.19 8.74 -1.12
CA GLN A 54 14.95 8.10 -0.05
C GLN A 54 14.68 6.58 -0.05
N PRO A 55 15.52 5.77 0.62
CA PRO A 55 15.21 4.36 0.83
C PRO A 55 13.90 4.28 1.64
N ILE A 56 12.83 3.88 0.97
CA ILE A 56 11.52 3.66 1.57
C ILE A 56 11.07 2.24 1.30
N ALA A 57 10.23 1.70 2.16
CA ALA A 57 9.49 0.49 1.84
C ALA A 57 8.09 0.84 1.36
N LEU A 58 7.56 0.06 0.43
CA LEU A 58 6.12 -0.01 0.19
C LEU A 58 5.54 -1.16 1.00
N ALA A 59 4.29 -0.99 1.43
CA ALA A 59 3.49 -2.07 1.99
C ALA A 59 2.08 -2.06 1.41
N VAL A 60 1.46 -3.24 1.40
CA VAL A 60 0.04 -3.42 1.07
C VAL A 60 -0.63 -4.15 2.21
N SER A 61 -1.69 -3.58 2.78
CA SER A 61 -2.48 -4.21 3.84
C SER A 61 -3.89 -4.56 3.38
N LEU A 62 -4.52 -5.50 4.08
CA LEU A 62 -5.93 -5.84 3.94
C LEU A 62 -6.76 -5.06 4.97
N GLU A 63 -7.49 -4.06 4.51
CA GLU A 63 -8.24 -3.13 5.36
C GLU A 63 -9.75 -3.35 5.26
N PRO A 64 -10.55 -2.76 6.17
CA PRO A 64 -12.00 -2.63 5.97
C PRO A 64 -12.32 -1.95 4.64
N LYS A 65 -13.56 -2.15 4.15
CA LYS A 65 -14.05 -1.48 2.95
C LYS A 65 -13.82 0.04 3.04
N GLY A 66 -13.11 0.58 2.05
CA GLY A 66 -12.78 2.01 2.00
C GLY A 66 -11.41 2.37 2.59
N GLY A 67 -10.67 1.40 3.12
CA GLY A 67 -9.33 1.61 3.69
C GLY A 67 -9.33 1.71 5.22
N SER A 68 -8.18 2.07 5.76
CA SER A 68 -7.95 2.26 7.18
C SER A 68 -8.71 3.48 7.70
N PRO A 69 -9.48 3.34 8.79
CA PRO A 69 -10.13 4.47 9.44
C PRO A 69 -9.19 5.28 10.35
N THR A 70 -7.95 4.82 10.57
CA THR A 70 -7.05 5.40 11.59
C THR A 70 -5.86 6.16 11.00
N GLY A 71 -5.66 6.09 9.68
CA GLY A 71 -4.44 6.60 9.04
C GLY A 71 -3.20 5.73 9.27
N GLN A 72 -3.37 4.53 9.85
CA GLN A 72 -2.33 3.49 9.97
C GLN A 72 -2.91 2.13 9.55
N PRO A 73 -2.10 1.14 9.13
CA PRO A 73 -2.63 -0.19 8.81
C PRO A 73 -3.42 -0.77 9.99
N THR A 74 -4.67 -1.22 9.76
CA THR A 74 -5.50 -1.85 10.79
C THR A 74 -5.68 -3.35 10.60
N GLY A 75 -5.36 -3.87 9.41
CA GLY A 75 -5.33 -5.29 9.13
C GLY A 75 -3.93 -5.83 8.80
N PRO A 76 -3.84 -7.10 8.37
CA PRO A 76 -2.56 -7.73 8.07
C PRO A 76 -1.89 -7.06 6.87
N VAL A 77 -0.57 -6.87 6.97
CA VAL A 77 0.28 -6.50 5.82
C VAL A 77 0.54 -7.76 5.00
N LEU A 78 0.10 -7.76 3.75
CA LEU A 78 0.19 -8.89 2.83
C LEU A 78 1.49 -8.87 2.02
N TYR A 79 1.98 -7.66 1.69
CA TYR A 79 3.23 -7.46 0.98
C TYR A 79 3.98 -6.28 1.57
N GLN A 80 5.31 -6.41 1.61
CA GLN A 80 6.21 -5.31 1.94
C GLN A 80 7.52 -5.49 1.16
N GLY A 81 8.08 -4.39 0.65
CA GLY A 81 9.35 -4.42 -0.07
C GLY A 81 10.00 -3.04 -0.17
N ALA A 82 11.33 -3.02 -0.24
CA ALA A 82 12.06 -1.78 -0.48
C ALA A 82 11.79 -1.28 -1.91
N LEU A 83 11.50 0.00 -2.05
CA LEU A 83 11.64 0.67 -3.34
C LEU A 83 13.13 0.88 -3.60
N ALA A 84 13.64 0.22 -4.64
CA ALA A 84 14.96 0.54 -5.14
C ALA A 84 14.92 1.97 -5.69
N ALA A 85 15.87 2.81 -5.26
CA ALA A 85 16.10 4.07 -5.95
C ALA A 85 16.42 3.78 -7.42
N LEU A 86 15.77 4.52 -8.33
CA LEU A 86 16.06 4.49 -9.76
C LEU A 86 17.43 5.12 -10.05
#